data_AF-A0A7V8ZQR2-F1
#
_entry.id   AF-A0A7V8ZQR2-F1
#
_cell.length_a   1.000
_cell.length_b   1.000
_cell.length_c   1.000
_cell.angle_alpha   90.00
_cell.angle_beta   90.00
_cell.angle_gamma   90.00
#
_symmetry.space_group_name_H-M   'P 1'
#
loop_
_entity.id
_entity.type
_entity.pdbx_description
1 polymer ?
#
loop_
_entity_poly.entity_id
_entity_poly.type
_entity_poly.pdbx_seq_one_letter_code
_entity_poly.pdbx_strand_id
1 'polypeptide(L)'
;MLAHEVLAGKAIVLLVGALVIGWVWGTEANQSLNKFYGDMFKGLLSLFLLGMGILTASRFDDLRRAGPFLIGFGIVLPIVSAAGGVLTGWWLELSLGGTTLLAELYASASYIAAPAAMRIAIPEANPALSIGASLGVTFPFNVLVGVPLYHQMALLMYRGGVQVG
;
A
#
# COMPACT_ATOMS: atom_id res chain seq x y z
N MET A 1 -7.55 -13.11 -24.45
CA MET A 1 -8.72 -13.40 -23.60
C MET A 1 -8.53 -12.79 -22.20
N LEU A 2 -7.48 -13.16 -21.46
CA LEU A 2 -7.16 -12.59 -20.13
C LEU A 2 -7.00 -11.06 -20.09
N ALA A 3 -6.32 -10.45 -21.08
CA ALA A 3 -6.10 -9.00 -21.08
C ALA A 3 -7.41 -8.19 -21.20
N HIS A 4 -8.39 -8.67 -21.96
CA HIS A 4 -9.67 -7.97 -22.11
C HIS A 4 -10.54 -8.11 -20.86
N GLU A 5 -10.52 -9.25 -20.17
CA GLU A 5 -11.25 -9.43 -18.91
C GLU A 5 -10.63 -8.65 -17.75
N VAL A 6 -9.31 -8.57 -17.70
CA VAL A 6 -8.61 -7.75 -16.70
C VAL A 6 -8.85 -6.27 -16.98
N LEU A 7 -8.64 -5.79 -18.21
CA LEU A 7 -8.80 -4.36 -18.55
C LEU A 7 -10.26 -3.88 -18.51
N ALA A 8 -11.23 -4.75 -18.79
CA ALA A 8 -12.66 -4.43 -18.67
C ALA A 8 -13.22 -4.68 -17.26
N GLY A 9 -12.38 -5.09 -16.30
CA GLY A 9 -12.78 -5.23 -14.92
C GLY A 9 -13.28 -3.88 -14.36
N LYS A 10 -14.44 -3.88 -13.69
CA LYS A 10 -15.08 -2.66 -13.17
C LYS A 10 -14.11 -1.76 -12.41
N ALA A 11 -13.23 -2.33 -11.60
CA ALA A 11 -12.24 -1.58 -10.83
C ALA A 11 -11.21 -0.84 -11.72
N ILE A 12 -10.72 -1.49 -12.78
CA ILE A 12 -9.74 -0.89 -13.71
C ILE A 12 -10.42 0.19 -14.55
N VAL A 13 -11.64 -0.06 -15.05
CA VAL A 13 -12.41 0.95 -15.80
C VAL A 13 -12.69 2.17 -14.93
N LEU A 14 -13.08 1.98 -13.66
CA LEU A 14 -13.30 3.08 -12.73
C LEU A 14 -12.00 3.83 -12.40
N LEU A 15 -10.88 3.13 -12.22
CA LEU A 15 -9.56 3.73 -11.97
C LEU A 15 -9.10 4.59 -13.15
N VAL A 16 -9.13 4.02 -14.37
CA VAL A 16 -8.75 4.73 -15.60
C VAL A 16 -9.69 5.92 -15.85
N GLY A 17 -10.99 5.72 -15.68
CA GLY A 17 -11.98 6.79 -15.79
C GLY A 17 -11.71 7.94 -14.81
N ALA A 18 -11.45 7.62 -13.53
CA ALA A 18 -11.11 8.62 -12.52
C ALA A 18 -9.82 9.37 -12.85
N LEU A 19 -8.79 8.68 -13.37
CA LEU A 19 -7.53 9.30 -13.78
C LEU A 19 -7.73 10.26 -14.97
N VAL A 20 -8.50 9.84 -15.98
CA VAL A 20 -8.84 10.69 -17.14
C VAL A 20 -9.64 11.91 -16.71
N ILE A 21 -10.65 11.74 -15.85
CA ILE A 21 -11.45 12.84 -15.30
C ILE A 21 -10.55 13.82 -14.55
N GLY A 22 -9.67 13.33 -13.66
CA GLY A 22 -8.72 14.17 -12.94
C GLY A 22 -7.73 14.89 -13.85
N TRP A 23 -7.27 14.24 -14.92
CA TRP A 23 -6.36 14.84 -15.89
C TRP A 23 -7.03 15.96 -16.71
N VAL A 24 -8.29 15.76 -17.14
CA VAL A 24 -9.04 16.76 -17.92
C VAL A 24 -9.44 17.96 -17.07
N TRP A 25 -9.89 17.74 -15.83
CA TRP A 25 -10.38 18.82 -14.96
C TRP A 25 -9.29 19.58 -14.21
N GLY A 26 -8.09 19.01 -14.11
CA GLY A 26 -6.94 19.65 -13.46
C GLY A 26 -7.20 20.04 -11.99
N THR A 27 -6.50 21.08 -11.53
CA THR A 27 -6.55 21.53 -10.13
C THR A 27 -7.86 22.24 -9.75
N GLU A 28 -8.69 22.65 -10.71
CA GLU A 28 -9.95 23.36 -10.44
C GLU A 28 -11.02 22.42 -9.83
N ALA A 29 -11.07 21.16 -10.24
CA ALA A 29 -11.93 20.15 -9.59
C ALA A 29 -11.53 19.85 -8.13
N ASN A 30 -10.31 20.21 -7.73
CA ASN A 30 -9.83 19.92 -6.38
C ASN A 30 -10.63 20.69 -5.32
N GLN A 31 -11.17 21.87 -5.62
CA GLN A 31 -11.92 22.67 -4.64
C GLN A 31 -13.26 22.03 -4.25
N SER A 32 -13.98 21.46 -5.22
CA SER A 32 -15.25 20.75 -4.96
C SER A 32 -15.02 19.41 -4.25
N LEU A 33 -13.90 18.76 -4.52
CA LEU A 33 -13.49 17.51 -3.90
C LEU A 33 -12.91 17.70 -2.49
N ASN A 34 -12.37 18.89 -2.16
CA ASN A 34 -11.64 19.14 -0.92
C ASN A 34 -12.46 18.86 0.34
N LYS A 35 -13.76 19.18 0.31
CA LYS A 35 -14.66 18.92 1.44
C LYS A 35 -14.83 17.42 1.71
N PHE A 36 -14.82 16.60 0.66
CA PHE A 36 -14.99 15.15 0.76
C PHE A 36 -13.66 14.42 1.02
N TYR A 37 -12.62 14.73 0.23
CA TYR A 37 -11.32 14.05 0.28
C TYR A 37 -10.29 14.71 1.20
N GLY A 38 -10.50 15.96 1.62
CA GLY A 38 -9.67 16.64 2.62
C GLY A 38 -10.28 16.52 4.02
N ASP A 39 -11.42 17.20 4.23
CA ASP A 39 -12.02 17.34 5.56
C ASP A 39 -12.63 16.04 6.08
N MET A 40 -13.49 15.41 5.28
CA MET A 40 -14.17 14.16 5.69
C MET A 40 -13.26 12.92 5.63
N PHE A 41 -12.19 12.96 4.82
CA PHE A 41 -11.30 11.81 4.66
C PHE A 41 -10.65 11.39 5.96
N LYS A 42 -10.25 12.32 6.83
CA LYS A 42 -9.68 11.99 8.14
C LYS A 42 -10.66 11.21 9.03
N GLY A 43 -11.94 11.59 8.99
CA GLY A 43 -13.00 10.88 9.72
C GLY A 43 -13.30 9.50 9.12
N LEU A 44 -13.30 9.39 7.79
CA LEU A 44 -13.47 8.10 7.14
C LEU A 44 -12.27 7.17 7.37
N LEU A 45 -11.05 7.72 7.30
CA LEU A 45 -9.81 7.00 7.57
C LEU A 45 -9.75 6.52 9.02
N SER A 46 -10.19 7.33 9.99
CA SER A 46 -10.21 6.89 11.39
C SER A 46 -11.19 5.75 11.63
N LEU A 47 -12.38 5.78 11.02
CA LEU A 47 -13.33 4.66 11.06
C LEU A 47 -12.78 3.42 10.35
N PHE A 48 -12.10 3.59 9.23
CA PHE A 48 -11.42 2.50 8.52
C PHE A 48 -10.33 1.88 9.41
N LEU A 49 -9.42 2.69 9.97
CA LEU A 49 -8.37 2.23 10.88
C LEU A 49 -8.95 1.56 12.14
N LEU A 50 -10.08 2.05 12.66
CA LEU A 50 -10.79 1.39 13.77
C LEU A 50 -11.29 -0.01 13.35
N GLY A 51 -11.96 -0.12 12.20
CA GLY A 51 -12.44 -1.40 11.67
C GLY A 51 -11.29 -2.39 11.42
N MET A 52 -10.20 -1.90 10.82
CA MET A 52 -8.99 -2.70 10.63
C MET A 52 -8.34 -3.11 11.95
N GLY A 53 -8.34 -2.24 12.96
CA GLY A 53 -7.87 -2.55 14.31
C GLY A 53 -8.67 -3.65 15.00
N ILE A 54 -10.01 -3.60 14.90
CA ILE A 54 -10.90 -4.66 15.43
C ILE A 54 -10.66 -5.98 14.68
N LEU A 55 -10.54 -5.93 13.35
CA LEU A 55 -10.26 -7.11 12.53
C LEU A 55 -8.90 -7.72 12.91
N THR A 56 -7.86 -6.91 13.08
CA THR A 56 -6.56 -7.36 13.56
C THR A 56 -6.63 -7.99 14.94
N ALA A 57 -7.35 -7.38 15.89
CA ALA A 57 -7.54 -7.93 17.23
C ALA A 57 -8.23 -9.31 17.19
N SER A 58 -9.22 -9.49 16.30
CA SER A 58 -9.89 -10.78 16.10
C SER A 58 -8.98 -11.88 15.54
N ARG A 59 -7.84 -11.51 14.95
CA ARG A 59 -6.83 -12.42 14.37
C ARG A 59 -5.56 -12.52 15.22
N PHE A 60 -5.57 -11.95 16.42
CA PHE A 60 -4.39 -11.89 17.28
C PHE A 60 -3.91 -13.29 17.70
N ASP A 61 -4.82 -14.23 17.93
CA ASP A 61 -4.46 -15.61 18.28
C ASP A 61 -3.82 -16.36 17.11
N ASP A 62 -4.26 -16.10 15.86
CA ASP A 62 -3.61 -16.64 14.66
C ASP A 62 -2.17 -16.11 14.54
N LEU A 63 -1.96 -14.83 14.86
CA LEU A 63 -0.66 -14.19 14.85
C LEU A 63 0.26 -14.66 15.99
N ARG A 64 -0.30 -14.99 17.16
CA ARG A 64 0.46 -15.62 18.26
C ARG A 64 0.93 -17.02 17.89
N ARG A 65 0.08 -17.81 17.21
CA ARG A 65 0.42 -19.16 16.73
C ARG A 65 1.46 -19.15 15.60
N ALA A 66 1.43 -18.10 14.78
CA ALA A 66 2.38 -17.83 13.70
C ALA A 66 3.84 -17.66 14.18
N GLY A 67 4.03 -17.21 15.42
CA GLY A 67 5.33 -17.03 16.05
C GLY A 67 6.06 -15.74 15.64
N PRO A 68 7.20 -15.44 16.31
CA PRO A 68 7.94 -14.18 16.15
C PRO A 68 8.51 -13.99 14.74
N PHE A 69 8.75 -15.07 14.01
CA PHE A 69 9.24 -15.03 12.64
C PHE A 69 8.28 -14.27 11.71
N LEU A 70 6.98 -14.56 11.77
CA LEU A 70 6.00 -13.92 10.88
C LEU A 70 5.81 -12.43 11.20
N ILE A 71 5.94 -12.04 12.47
CA ILE A 71 5.95 -10.63 12.87
C ILE A 71 7.19 -9.93 12.31
N GLY A 72 8.38 -10.50 12.51
CA GLY A 72 9.62 -9.94 11.98
C GLY A 72 9.59 -9.82 10.46
N PHE A 73 9.09 -10.85 9.77
CA PHE A 73 8.92 -10.85 8.33
C PHE A 73 7.95 -9.75 7.86
N GLY A 74 6.81 -9.60 8.53
CA GLY A 74 5.81 -8.58 8.23
C GLY A 74 6.26 -7.14 8.44
N ILE A 75 7.42 -6.93 9.09
CA ILE A 75 8.06 -5.62 9.29
C ILE A 75 9.24 -5.44 8.35
N VAL A 76 10.13 -6.43 8.26
CA VAL A 76 11.38 -6.33 7.49
C VAL A 76 11.13 -6.35 5.99
N LEU A 77 10.24 -7.24 5.51
CA LEU A 77 9.99 -7.37 4.08
C LEU A 77 9.45 -6.06 3.44
N PRO A 78 8.49 -5.34 4.05
CA PRO A 78 8.06 -4.03 3.55
C PRO A 78 9.21 -3.03 3.39
N ILE A 79 10.13 -2.97 4.37
CA ILE A 79 11.29 -2.05 4.31
C ILE A 79 12.22 -2.41 3.14
N VAL A 80 12.51 -3.70 2.97
CA VAL A 80 13.33 -4.18 1.86
C VAL A 80 12.66 -3.88 0.52
N SER A 81 11.34 -4.09 0.43
CA SER A 81 10.57 -3.83 -0.78
C SER A 81 10.50 -2.32 -1.08
N ALA A 82 10.33 -1.48 -0.06
CA ALA A 82 10.37 -0.03 -0.16
C ALA A 82 11.70 0.46 -0.75
N ALA A 83 12.82 -0.15 -0.35
CA ALA A 83 14.13 0.18 -0.94
C ALA A 83 14.15 -0.04 -2.46
N GLY A 84 13.55 -1.14 -2.94
CA GLY A 84 13.36 -1.39 -4.36
C GLY A 84 12.50 -0.32 -5.04
N GLY A 85 11.42 0.13 -4.38
CA GLY A 85 10.58 1.22 -4.89
C GLY A 85 11.30 2.57 -4.90
N VAL A 86 12.12 2.88 -3.90
CA VAL A 86 12.97 4.08 -3.87
C VAL A 86 13.98 4.06 -5.01
N LEU A 87 14.69 2.94 -5.20
CA LEU A 87 15.66 2.78 -6.28
C LEU A 87 14.99 2.93 -7.65
N THR A 88 13.83 2.32 -7.83
CA THR A 88 13.06 2.41 -9.08
C THR A 88 12.58 3.84 -9.33
N GLY A 89 12.04 4.52 -8.31
CA GLY A 89 11.54 5.88 -8.45
C GLY A 89 12.65 6.89 -8.73
N TRP A 90 13.80 6.72 -8.08
CA TRP A 90 15.00 7.50 -8.39
C TRP A 90 15.51 7.24 -9.81
N TRP A 91 15.56 5.99 -10.25
CA TRP A 91 16.01 5.63 -11.61
C TRP A 91 15.07 6.15 -12.70
N LEU A 92 13.78 6.27 -12.40
CA LEU A 92 12.76 6.87 -13.29
C LEU A 92 12.68 8.40 -13.17
N GLU A 93 13.60 9.04 -12.44
CA GLU A 93 13.66 10.49 -12.23
C GLU A 93 12.35 11.08 -11.68
N LEU A 94 11.64 10.32 -10.84
CA LEU A 94 10.44 10.82 -10.18
C LEU A 94 10.80 11.93 -9.18
N SER A 95 9.81 12.76 -8.84
CA SER A 95 9.99 13.71 -7.72
C SER A 95 10.17 12.95 -6.39
N LEU A 96 10.71 13.60 -5.37
CA LEU A 96 10.81 13.03 -4.01
C LEU A 96 9.46 12.48 -3.52
N GLY A 97 8.37 13.22 -3.77
CA GLY A 97 7.02 12.77 -3.47
C GLY A 97 6.60 11.55 -4.29
N GLY A 98 6.87 11.55 -5.60
CA GLY A 98 6.59 10.41 -6.48
C GLY A 98 7.33 9.14 -6.07
N THR A 99 8.62 9.26 -5.77
CA THR A 99 9.45 8.14 -5.29
C THR A 99 8.99 7.63 -3.92
N THR A 100 8.58 8.52 -3.01
CA THR A 100 8.01 8.13 -1.72
C THR A 100 6.71 7.33 -1.90
N LEU A 101 5.82 7.78 -2.78
CA LEU A 101 4.59 7.05 -3.09
C LEU A 101 4.88 5.69 -3.75
N LEU A 102 5.84 5.62 -4.67
CA LEU A 102 6.23 4.36 -5.30
C LEU A 102 6.83 3.38 -4.29
N ALA A 103 7.65 3.86 -3.35
CA ALA A 103 8.19 3.06 -2.26
C ALA A 103 7.09 2.47 -1.37
N GLU A 104 6.06 3.26 -1.02
CA GLU A 104 4.89 2.77 -0.27
C GLU A 104 4.11 1.70 -1.04
N LEU A 105 3.96 1.86 -2.36
CA LEU A 105 3.32 0.84 -3.21
C LEU A 105 4.11 -0.47 -3.21
N TYR A 106 5.45 -0.41 -3.26
CA TYR A 106 6.29 -1.60 -3.18
C TYR A 106 6.24 -2.25 -1.79
N ALA A 107 6.14 -1.44 -0.73
CA ALA A 107 6.10 -1.91 0.65
C ALA A 107 4.74 -2.50 1.07
N SER A 108 3.69 -2.26 0.29
CA SER A 108 2.32 -2.64 0.64
C SER A 108 2.06 -4.13 0.42
N ALA A 109 1.36 -4.77 1.34
CA ALA A 109 0.93 -6.16 1.24
C ALA A 109 -0.50 -6.29 0.69
N SER A 110 -0.75 -7.31 -0.13
CA SER A 110 -2.10 -7.64 -0.60
C SER A 110 -2.86 -8.46 0.43
N TYR A 111 -4.03 -7.98 0.83
CA TYR A 111 -4.91 -8.64 1.82
C TYR A 111 -6.25 -9.11 1.24
N ILE A 112 -6.44 -8.99 -0.08
CA ILE A 112 -7.68 -9.39 -0.79
C ILE A 112 -7.37 -10.47 -1.82
N ALA A 113 -6.65 -10.11 -2.88
CA ALA A 113 -6.42 -10.98 -4.01
C ALA A 113 -5.38 -12.06 -3.73
N ALA A 114 -4.26 -11.72 -3.07
CA ALA A 114 -3.19 -12.67 -2.82
C ALA A 114 -3.62 -13.82 -1.89
N PRO A 115 -4.32 -13.61 -0.75
CA PRO A 115 -4.81 -14.72 0.07
C PRO A 115 -5.79 -15.64 -0.67
N ALA A 116 -6.66 -15.06 -1.51
CA ALA A 116 -7.60 -15.83 -2.33
C ALA A 116 -6.87 -16.70 -3.36
N ALA A 117 -5.89 -16.13 -4.06
CA ALA A 117 -5.06 -16.87 -5.02
C ALA A 117 -4.24 -17.97 -4.34
N MET A 118 -3.63 -17.69 -3.18
CA MET A 118 -2.85 -18.68 -2.43
C MET A 118 -3.69 -19.86 -1.96
N ARG A 119 -4.95 -19.63 -1.57
CA ARG A 119 -5.87 -20.70 -1.18
C ARG A 119 -6.17 -21.66 -2.34
N ILE A 120 -6.16 -21.17 -3.57
CA ILE A 120 -6.39 -21.97 -4.78
C ILE A 120 -5.11 -22.69 -5.20
N ALA A 121 -3.97 -21.98 -5.16
CA ALA A 121 -2.69 -22.49 -5.63
C ALA A 121 -2.01 -23.46 -4.65
N ILE A 122 -2.15 -23.23 -3.33
CA ILE A 122 -1.57 -24.05 -2.26
C ILE A 122 -2.66 -24.32 -1.21
N PRO A 123 -3.47 -25.37 -1.40
CA PRO A 123 -4.60 -25.70 -0.51
C PRO A 123 -4.21 -25.93 0.95
N GLU A 124 -2.98 -26.38 1.21
CA GLU A 124 -2.42 -26.64 2.54
C GLU A 124 -1.99 -25.35 3.27
N ALA A 125 -1.83 -24.25 2.54
CA ALA A 125 -1.43 -22.97 3.14
C ALA A 125 -2.60 -22.41 3.96
N ASN A 126 -2.32 -22.05 5.22
CA ASN A 126 -3.31 -21.42 6.08
C ASN A 126 -3.50 -19.94 5.66
N PRO A 127 -4.64 -19.56 5.04
CA PRO A 127 -4.83 -18.19 4.56
C PRO A 127 -4.93 -17.19 5.71
N ALA A 128 -5.30 -17.64 6.92
CA ALA A 128 -5.38 -16.79 8.10
C ALA A 128 -4.01 -16.21 8.49
N LEU A 129 -2.90 -16.93 8.23
CA LEU A 129 -1.55 -16.42 8.46
C LEU A 129 -1.21 -15.27 7.52
N SER A 130 -1.54 -15.39 6.23
CA SER A 130 -1.30 -14.33 5.24
C SER A 130 -2.11 -13.07 5.54
N ILE A 131 -3.40 -13.24 5.87
CA ILE A 131 -4.29 -12.14 6.24
C ILE A 131 -3.81 -11.50 7.55
N GLY A 132 -3.51 -12.31 8.56
CA GLY A 132 -3.00 -11.85 9.86
C GLY A 132 -1.69 -11.08 9.74
N ALA A 133 -0.74 -11.55 8.94
CA ALA A 133 0.52 -10.82 8.69
C ALA A 133 0.28 -9.50 7.95
N SER A 134 -0.50 -9.53 6.87
CA SER A 134 -0.77 -8.33 6.06
C SER A 134 -1.54 -7.24 6.81
N LEU A 135 -2.62 -7.60 7.53
CA LEU A 135 -3.51 -6.65 8.19
C LEU A 135 -3.09 -6.35 9.62
N GLY A 136 -2.56 -7.37 10.31
CA GLY A 136 -2.17 -7.26 11.72
C GLY A 136 -0.77 -6.74 11.96
N VAL A 137 0.13 -6.84 10.97
CA VAL A 137 1.53 -6.42 11.11
C VAL A 137 1.89 -5.40 10.04
N THR A 138 1.88 -5.78 8.78
CA THR A 138 2.42 -4.94 7.69
C THR A 138 1.65 -3.65 7.49
N PHE A 139 0.31 -3.72 7.43
CA PHE A 139 -0.53 -2.54 7.27
C PHE A 139 -0.35 -1.50 8.40
N PRO A 140 -0.51 -1.83 9.69
CA PRO A 140 -0.31 -0.86 10.75
C PRO A 140 1.14 -0.38 10.83
N PHE A 141 2.12 -1.24 10.55
CA PHE A 141 3.51 -0.82 10.45
C PHE A 141 3.71 0.24 9.36
N ASN A 142 3.22 0.00 8.14
CA ASN A 142 3.35 0.95 7.04
C ASN A 142 2.72 2.31 7.38
N VAL A 143 1.50 2.32 7.92
CA VAL A 143 0.79 3.56 8.24
C VAL A 143 1.48 4.35 9.36
N LEU A 144 1.93 3.68 10.43
CA LEU A 144 2.48 4.35 11.61
C LEU A 144 3.96 4.71 11.46
N VAL A 145 4.74 3.86 10.79
CA VAL A 145 6.21 3.93 10.76
C VAL A 145 6.75 3.90 9.33
N GLY A 146 6.19 3.06 8.47
CA GLY A 146 6.68 2.84 7.10
C GLY A 146 6.66 4.11 6.26
N VAL A 147 5.54 4.81 6.15
CA VAL A 147 5.42 6.03 5.32
C VAL A 147 6.50 7.08 5.67
N PRO A 148 6.67 7.49 6.96
CA PRO A 148 7.78 8.36 7.35
C PRO A 148 9.16 7.78 7.02
N LEU A 149 9.37 6.48 7.26
CA LEU A 149 10.64 5.79 7.00
C LEU A 149 10.99 5.77 5.51
N TYR A 150 10.05 5.43 4.65
CA TYR A 150 10.24 5.34 3.20
C TYR A 150 10.50 6.71 2.60
N HIS A 151 9.82 7.74 3.10
CA HIS A 151 10.17 9.12 2.76
C HIS A 151 11.61 9.45 3.16
N GLN A 152 12.06 9.09 4.36
CA GLN A 152 13.45 9.33 4.78
C GLN A 152 14.45 8.58 3.90
N MET A 153 14.14 7.34 3.51
CA MET A 153 14.95 6.57 2.57
C MET A 153 15.06 7.28 1.22
N ALA A 154 13.94 7.76 0.67
CA ALA A 154 13.93 8.55 -0.56
C ALA A 154 14.72 9.85 -0.41
N LEU A 155 14.55 10.56 0.71
CA LEU A 155 15.27 11.80 0.99
C LEU A 155 16.79 11.58 1.07
N LEU A 156 17.23 10.50 1.71
CA LEU A 156 18.64 10.11 1.78
C LEU A 156 19.20 9.80 0.39
N MET A 157 18.46 9.09 -0.45
CA MET A 157 18.85 8.80 -1.82
C MET A 157 19.07 10.10 -2.62
N TYR A 158 18.13 11.05 -2.54
CA TYR A 158 18.19 12.31 -3.29
C TYR A 158 19.21 13.31 -2.72
N ARG A 159 19.56 13.21 -1.43
CA ARG A 159 20.63 14.00 -0.80
C ARG A 159 22.03 13.44 -1.07
N GLY A 160 22.15 12.12 -1.18
CA GLY A 160 23.43 11.40 -1.29
C GLY A 160 23.97 11.27 -2.72
N GLY A 161 23.15 11.47 -3.75
CA GLY A 161 23.59 11.29 -5.14
C GLY A 161 22.68 11.96 -6.18
N VAL A 162 23.28 12.94 -6.88
CA VAL A 162 22.94 13.47 -8.21
C VAL A 162 21.58 14.19 -8.30
N GLN A 163 21.63 15.51 -8.23
CA GLN A 163 20.66 16.37 -8.92
C GLN A 163 20.70 16.00 -10.41
N VAL A 164 19.73 15.23 -10.87
CA VAL A 164 19.35 15.26 -12.29
C VAL A 164 18.42 16.47 -12.40
N GLY A 165 18.92 17.51 -13.08
CA GLY A 165 18.25 18.80 -13.24
C GLY A 165 17.08 18.76 -14.21
#